data_AF-A0A6B0SKP7-F1
#
_entry.id   AF-A0A6B0SKP7-F1
#
_cell.length_a   1.000
_cell.length_b   1.000
_cell.length_c   1.000
_cell.angle_alpha   90.00
_cell.angle_beta   90.00
_cell.angle_gamma   90.00
#
_symmetry.space_group_name_H-M   'P 1'
#
loop_
_entity.id
_entity.type
_entity.pdbx_description
1 polymer ?
#
loop_
_entity_poly.entity_id
_entity_poly.type
_entity_poly.pdbx_seq_one_letter_code
_entity_poly.pdbx_strand_id
1 'polypeptide(L)'
;MVDAVCFDLDDTLVTYERSVADVLAAAFDRAGVDQCFSAADYRGAFEEYAERTDTVAELRRACFADLAEAAGRDPASGVAVANAYEAERDQTRVRTLPGARDLLDAVDRPTALVTNGRPRCSARNSRARDSTTPSTRWCSRATTRRR
;
A
#
# COMPACT_ATOMS: atom_id res chain seq x y z
N MET A 1 -5.81 -20.83 -24.84
CA MET A 1 -5.56 -21.35 -23.48
C MET A 1 -4.55 -20.42 -22.82
N VAL A 2 -4.60 -20.21 -21.51
CA VAL A 2 -3.65 -19.35 -20.78
C VAL A 2 -2.66 -20.21 -20.01
N ASP A 3 -1.39 -19.82 -20.02
CA ASP A 3 -0.31 -20.58 -19.38
C ASP A 3 -0.14 -20.25 -17.89
N ALA A 4 -0.62 -19.07 -17.46
CA ALA A 4 -0.57 -18.60 -16.08
C ALA A 4 -1.71 -17.61 -15.78
N VAL A 5 -1.96 -17.41 -14.48
CA VAL A 5 -2.87 -16.37 -13.97
C VAL A 5 -2.08 -15.40 -13.09
N CYS A 6 -2.08 -14.13 -13.45
CA CYS A 6 -1.45 -13.08 -12.65
C CYS A 6 -2.53 -12.35 -11.84
N PHE A 7 -2.27 -12.17 -10.55
CA PHE A 7 -3.12 -11.40 -9.66
C PHE A 7 -2.45 -10.08 -9.32
N ASP A 8 -3.21 -9.00 -9.38
CA ASP A 8 -2.89 -7.82 -8.59
C ASP A 8 -3.14 -8.10 -7.08
N LEU A 9 -2.56 -7.27 -6.22
CA LEU A 9 -2.68 -7.40 -4.77
C LEU A 9 -3.76 -6.50 -4.19
N ASP A 10 -3.59 -5.19 -4.35
CA ASP A 10 -4.30 -4.14 -3.61
C ASP A 10 -5.72 -3.97 -4.17
N ASP A 11 -6.74 -4.13 -3.32
CA ASP A 11 -8.17 -4.18 -3.68
C ASP A 11 -8.56 -5.31 -4.66
N THR A 12 -7.64 -6.23 -4.95
CA THR A 12 -7.88 -7.47 -5.72
C THR A 12 -7.93 -8.71 -4.82
N LEU A 13 -6.90 -8.90 -3.98
CA LEU A 13 -6.81 -10.03 -3.03
C LEU A 13 -6.91 -9.57 -1.57
N VAL A 14 -6.45 -8.35 -1.30
CA VAL A 14 -6.44 -7.76 0.03
C VAL A 14 -6.94 -6.32 -0.04
N THR A 15 -7.43 -5.81 1.08
CA THR A 15 -7.73 -4.38 1.23
C THR A 15 -7.13 -3.87 2.53
N TYR A 16 -6.75 -2.59 2.57
CA TYR A 16 -6.18 -1.98 3.77
C TYR A 16 -7.22 -1.91 4.89
N GLU A 17 -6.78 -2.14 6.13
CA GLU A 17 -7.67 -2.02 7.30
C GLU A 17 -8.09 -0.57 7.56
N ARG A 18 -7.21 0.38 7.25
CA ARG A 18 -7.48 1.82 7.36
C ARG A 18 -7.69 2.40 5.97
N SER A 19 -8.69 3.25 5.84
CA SER A 19 -8.90 3.99 4.60
C SER A 19 -7.81 5.06 4.43
N VAL A 20 -7.64 5.54 3.20
CA VAL A 20 -6.77 6.70 2.92
C VAL A 20 -7.18 7.91 3.76
N ALA A 21 -8.49 8.11 3.99
CA ALA A 21 -8.99 9.20 4.81
C ALA A 21 -8.56 9.08 6.28
N ASP A 22 -8.61 7.87 6.85
CA ASP A 22 -8.19 7.63 8.24
C ASP A 22 -6.70 7.88 8.44
N VAL A 23 -5.88 7.39 7.50
CA VAL A 23 -4.42 7.61 7.54
C VAL A 23 -4.10 9.09 7.33
N LEU A 24 -4.85 9.78 6.47
CA LEU A 24 -4.66 11.20 6.21
C LEU A 24 -5.00 12.06 7.43
N ALA A 25 -6.13 11.80 8.09
CA ALA A 25 -6.49 12.49 9.33
C ALA A 25 -5.42 12.31 10.41
N ALA A 26 -4.96 11.06 10.63
CA ALA A 26 -3.88 10.79 11.58
C ALA A 26 -2.56 11.50 11.22
N ALA A 27 -2.26 11.65 9.92
CA ALA A 27 -1.07 12.36 9.47
C ALA A 27 -1.14 13.87 9.75
N PHE A 28 -2.29 14.49 9.53
CA PHE A 28 -2.53 15.90 9.86
C PHE A 28 -2.39 16.14 11.37
N ASP A 29 -3.04 15.31 12.18
CA ASP A 29 -2.95 15.37 13.65
C ASP A 29 -1.50 15.24 14.12
N ARG A 30 -0.76 14.26 13.57
CA ARG A 30 0.64 14.03 13.90
C ARG A 30 1.56 15.17 13.49
N ALA A 31 1.27 15.84 12.37
CA ALA A 31 2.02 17.00 11.91
C ALA A 31 1.66 18.30 12.65
N GLY A 32 0.58 18.30 13.44
CA GLY A 32 0.08 19.50 14.10
C GLY A 32 -0.49 20.53 13.11
N VAL A 33 -1.05 20.06 11.99
CA VAL A 33 -1.60 20.90 10.91
C VAL A 33 -3.09 20.63 10.79
N ASP A 34 -3.91 21.68 10.78
CA ASP A 34 -5.35 21.54 10.49
C ASP A 34 -5.55 20.92 9.12
N GLN A 35 -6.42 19.90 9.03
CA GLN A 35 -6.72 19.24 7.78
C GLN A 35 -7.29 20.24 6.75
N CYS A 36 -6.52 20.48 5.68
CA CYS A 36 -6.84 21.49 4.66
C CYS A 36 -7.20 20.90 3.28
N PHE A 37 -7.06 19.58 3.09
CA PHE A 37 -7.49 18.86 1.90
C PHE A 37 -8.02 17.46 2.24
N SER A 38 -8.80 16.90 1.33
CA SER A 38 -9.45 15.59 1.49
C SER A 38 -8.67 14.45 0.83
N ALA A 39 -9.05 13.22 1.15
CA ALA A 39 -8.53 12.04 0.46
C ALA A 39 -8.89 12.03 -1.05
N ALA A 40 -9.98 12.70 -1.45
CA ALA A 40 -10.36 12.81 -2.85
C ALA A 40 -9.42 13.77 -3.60
N ASP A 41 -9.11 14.92 -3.00
CA ASP A 41 -8.16 15.90 -3.54
C ASP A 41 -6.78 15.26 -3.71
N TYR A 42 -6.34 14.50 -2.71
CA TYR A 42 -5.10 13.75 -2.79
C TYR A 42 -5.10 12.73 -3.94
N ARG A 43 -6.17 11.92 -4.10
CA ARG A 43 -6.24 10.95 -5.19
C ARG A 43 -6.18 11.62 -6.57
N GLY A 44 -6.89 12.75 -6.74
CA GLY A 44 -6.86 13.53 -7.97
C GLY A 44 -5.45 14.04 -8.29
N ALA A 45 -4.77 14.63 -7.30
CA ALA A 45 -3.40 15.09 -7.46
C ALA A 45 -2.41 13.95 -7.73
N PHE A 46 -2.62 12.78 -7.11
CA PHE A 46 -1.72 11.63 -7.26
C PHE A 46 -1.64 11.14 -8.70
N GLU A 47 -2.76 11.14 -9.43
CA GLU A 47 -2.81 10.74 -10.85
C GLU A 47 -2.01 11.69 -11.73
N GLU A 48 -2.06 13.00 -11.48
CA GLU A 48 -1.29 14.00 -12.22
C GLU A 48 0.23 13.86 -12.03
N TYR A 49 0.65 13.46 -10.83
CA TYR A 49 2.06 13.36 -10.45
C TYR A 49 2.70 11.99 -10.69
N ALA A 50 1.90 10.97 -10.99
CA ALA A 50 2.35 9.59 -11.17
C ALA A 50 3.40 9.41 -12.27
N GLU A 51 3.39 10.26 -13.29
CA GLU A 51 4.35 10.21 -14.42
C GLU A 51 5.56 11.13 -14.21
N ARG A 52 5.55 11.97 -13.16
CA ARG A 52 6.50 13.09 -12.99
C ARG A 52 7.58 12.84 -11.94
N THR A 53 7.54 11.71 -11.24
CA THR A 53 8.43 11.44 -10.10
C THR A 53 8.93 9.98 -10.09
N ASP A 54 10.16 9.79 -9.63
CA ASP A 54 10.83 8.47 -9.62
C ASP A 54 10.42 7.61 -8.42
N THR A 55 9.86 8.22 -7.37
CA THR A 55 9.41 7.53 -6.17
C THR A 55 8.05 8.01 -5.68
N VAL A 56 7.27 7.06 -5.15
CA VAL A 56 5.98 7.34 -4.51
C VAL A 56 6.11 8.31 -3.33
N ALA A 57 7.26 8.33 -2.65
CA ALA A 57 7.51 9.25 -1.55
C ALA A 57 7.71 10.70 -2.03
N GLU A 58 8.45 10.90 -3.12
CA GLU A 58 8.61 12.22 -3.76
C GLU A 58 7.29 12.70 -4.34
N LEU A 59 6.57 11.82 -5.03
CA LEU A 59 5.22 12.04 -5.54
C LEU A 59 4.31 12.60 -4.43
N ARG A 60 4.24 11.90 -3.29
CA ARG A 60 3.39 12.31 -2.16
C ARG A 60 3.77 13.66 -1.59
N ARG A 61 5.07 13.94 -1.44
CA ARG A 61 5.53 15.24 -0.94
C ARG A 61 5.12 16.36 -1.88
N ALA A 62 5.29 16.17 -3.20
CA ALA A 62 4.86 17.14 -4.20
C ALA A 62 3.34 17.36 -4.14
N CYS A 63 2.53 16.29 -4.17
CA CYS A 63 1.07 16.43 -4.06
C CYS A 63 0.63 17.19 -2.81
N PHE A 64 1.18 16.84 -1.64
CA PHE A 64 0.73 17.44 -0.39
C PHE A 64 1.18 18.90 -0.26
N ALA A 65 2.37 19.24 -0.77
CA ALA A 65 2.85 20.62 -0.83
C ALA A 65 1.91 21.48 -1.69
N ASP A 66 1.59 21.02 -2.90
CA ASP A 66 0.70 21.72 -3.82
C ASP A 66 -0.73 21.84 -3.29
N LEU A 67 -1.26 20.77 -2.69
CA LEU A 67 -2.59 20.80 -2.08
C LEU A 67 -2.65 21.73 -0.87
N ALA A 68 -1.58 21.81 -0.08
CA ALA A 68 -1.49 22.79 1.00
C ALA A 68 -1.47 24.23 0.45
N GLU A 69 -0.69 24.49 -0.60
CA GLU A 69 -0.63 25.78 -1.26
C GLU A 69 -2.00 26.19 -1.84
N ALA A 70 -2.67 25.28 -2.55
CA ALA A 70 -3.99 25.50 -3.11
C ALA A 70 -5.05 25.80 -2.04
N ALA A 71 -4.87 25.27 -0.83
CA ALA A 71 -5.69 25.57 0.34
C ALA A 71 -5.25 26.81 1.14
N GLY A 72 -4.27 27.58 0.63
CA GLY A 72 -3.75 28.80 1.27
C GLY A 72 -2.86 28.56 2.49
N ARG A 73 -2.25 27.37 2.61
CA ARG A 73 -1.30 27.01 3.66
C ARG A 73 0.13 27.01 3.11
N ASP A 74 1.11 27.05 4.01
CA ASP A 74 2.52 26.93 3.65
C ASP A 74 2.81 25.54 3.04
N PRO A 75 3.39 25.44 1.83
CA PRO A 75 3.79 24.17 1.23
C PRO A 75 4.63 23.27 2.16
N ALA A 76 5.45 23.87 3.02
CA ALA A 76 6.26 23.11 4.00
C ALA A 76 5.38 22.33 5.00
N SER A 77 4.18 22.83 5.31
CA SER A 77 3.19 22.11 6.12
C SER A 77 2.70 20.87 5.40
N GLY A 78 2.43 20.96 4.09
CA GLY A 78 2.08 19.80 3.25
C GLY A 78 3.18 18.74 3.25
N VAL A 79 4.45 19.15 3.11
CA VAL A 79 5.60 18.23 3.19
C VAL A 79 5.69 17.54 4.55
N ALA A 80 5.43 18.26 5.65
CA ALA A 80 5.41 17.68 6.99
C ALA A 80 4.30 16.62 7.12
N VAL A 81 3.10 16.90 6.63
CA VAL A 81 1.98 15.95 6.60
C VAL A 81 2.31 14.74 5.72
N ALA A 82 2.99 14.92 4.58
CA ALA A 82 3.38 13.80 3.71
C ALA A 82 4.35 12.83 4.40
N ASN A 83 5.32 13.36 5.15
CA ASN A 83 6.25 12.54 5.92
C ASN A 83 5.52 11.80 7.06
N ALA A 84 4.58 12.46 7.74
CA ALA A 84 3.73 11.81 8.73
C ALA A 84 2.85 10.71 8.11
N TYR A 85 2.26 10.98 6.95
CA TYR A 85 1.43 10.02 6.22
C TYR A 85 2.22 8.77 5.82
N GLU A 86 3.46 8.90 5.33
CA GLU A 86 4.30 7.75 5.00
C GLU A 86 4.65 6.92 6.26
N ALA A 87 4.90 7.58 7.39
CA ALA A 87 5.16 6.90 8.66
C ALA A 87 3.92 6.18 9.21
N GLU A 88 2.73 6.77 9.03
CA GLU A 88 1.45 6.18 9.44
C GLU A 88 0.98 5.07 8.50
N ARG A 89 1.35 5.11 7.21
CA ARG A 89 0.92 4.16 6.19
C ARG A 89 1.64 2.83 6.30
N ASP A 90 1.17 1.99 7.22
CA ASP A 90 1.57 0.59 7.34
C ASP A 90 1.02 -0.24 6.16
N GLN A 91 1.88 -0.52 5.18
CA GLN A 91 1.51 -1.29 3.99
C GLN A 91 1.28 -2.79 4.27
N THR A 92 1.56 -3.26 5.48
CA THR A 92 1.31 -4.67 5.89
C THR A 92 -0.05 -4.86 6.54
N ARG A 93 -0.70 -3.75 6.94
CA ARG A 93 -1.96 -3.75 7.67
C ARG A 93 -3.16 -3.90 6.73
N VAL A 94 -3.29 -5.11 6.20
CA VAL A 94 -4.31 -5.50 5.22
C VAL A 94 -5.13 -6.69 5.71
N ARG A 95 -6.37 -6.77 5.25
CA ARG A 95 -7.24 -7.94 5.40
C ARG A 95 -7.48 -8.59 4.05
N THR A 96 -7.56 -9.93 4.03
CA THR A 96 -7.93 -10.68 2.83
C THR A 96 -9.37 -10.35 2.43
N LEU A 97 -9.61 -10.15 1.13
CA LEU A 97 -10.96 -9.97 0.60
C LEU A 97 -11.75 -11.30 0.65
N PRO A 98 -13.08 -11.25 0.83
CA PRO A 98 -13.92 -12.44 0.79
C PRO A 98 -13.71 -13.24 -0.50
N GLY A 99 -13.55 -14.56 -0.38
CA GLY A 99 -13.33 -15.46 -1.53
C GLY A 99 -11.93 -15.42 -2.15
N ALA A 100 -11.04 -14.51 -1.74
CA ALA A 100 -9.70 -14.45 -2.31
C ALA A 100 -8.86 -15.72 -2.02
N ARG A 101 -9.05 -16.35 -0.85
CA ARG A 101 -8.38 -17.62 -0.53
C ARG A 101 -8.96 -18.77 -1.36
N ASP A 102 -10.28 -18.88 -1.38
CA ASP A 102 -10.98 -19.92 -2.13
C ASP A 102 -10.64 -19.85 -3.63
N LEU A 103 -10.52 -18.64 -4.18
CA LEU A 103 -10.08 -18.40 -5.55
C LEU A 103 -8.66 -18.91 -5.78
N LEU A 104 -7.70 -18.56 -4.91
CA LEU A 104 -6.31 -18.98 -5.05
C LEU A 104 -6.18 -20.51 -4.95
N ASP A 105 -6.96 -21.15 -4.09
CA ASP A 105 -6.98 -22.62 -3.94
C ASP A 105 -7.62 -23.32 -5.15
N ALA A 106 -8.56 -22.66 -5.84
CA ALA A 106 -9.26 -23.20 -7.01
C ALA A 106 -8.49 -23.07 -8.34
N VAL A 107 -7.45 -22.24 -8.40
CA VAL A 107 -6.68 -22.03 -9.64
C VAL A 107 -5.68 -23.18 -9.86
N ASP A 108 -6.01 -24.05 -10.82
CA ASP A 108 -5.15 -25.18 -11.23
C ASP A 108 -4.07 -24.80 -12.26
N ARG A 109 -3.54 -23.58 -12.15
CA ARG A 109 -2.55 -23.02 -13.09
C ARG A 109 -1.45 -22.31 -12.32
N PRO A 110 -0.25 -22.13 -12.91
CA PRO A 110 0.77 -21.28 -12.30
C PRO A 110 0.22 -19.88 -12.01
N THR A 111 0.43 -19.40 -10.79
CA THR A 111 0.00 -18.07 -10.35
C THR A 111 1.19 -17.18 -10.04
N ALA A 112 1.08 -15.90 -10.37
CA ALA A 112 2.05 -14.87 -9.99
C ALA A 112 1.34 -13.63 -9.42
N LEU A 113 2.07 -12.86 -8.61
CA LEU A 113 1.63 -11.54 -8.18
C LEU A 113 2.25 -10.47 -9.08
N VAL A 114 1.44 -9.55 -9.59
CA VAL A 114 1.87 -8.38 -10.36
C VAL A 114 1.31 -7.17 -9.63
N THR A 115 2.16 -6.43 -8.93
CA THR A 115 1.77 -5.24 -8.17
C THR A 115 2.66 -4.07 -8.56
N ASN A 116 2.08 -2.86 -8.54
CA ASN A 116 2.80 -1.61 -8.76
C ASN A 116 3.73 -1.24 -7.58
N GLY A 117 3.71 -2.00 -6.49
CA GLY A 117 4.64 -1.86 -5.38
C GLY A 117 6.03 -2.42 -5.70
N ARG A 118 7.09 -1.79 -5.18
CA ARG A 118 8.45 -2.38 -5.14
C ARG A 118 8.37 -3.81 -4.58
N PRO A 119 9.22 -4.76 -5.02
CA PRO A 119 9.11 -6.16 -4.65
C PRO A 119 9.16 -6.35 -3.12
N ARG A 120 7.98 -6.47 -2.52
CA ARG A 120 7.76 -6.80 -1.12
C ARG A 120 7.42 -8.29 -1.07
N CYS A 121 8.44 -9.08 -0.79
CA CYS A 121 8.37 -10.54 -0.61
C CYS A 121 7.61 -11.29 -1.73
N SER A 122 8.28 -11.57 -2.84
CA SER A 122 7.82 -12.62 -3.77
C SER A 122 8.02 -14.00 -3.13
N ALA A 123 6.99 -14.53 -2.48
CA ALA A 123 6.99 -15.94 -2.11
C ALA A 123 6.90 -16.78 -3.39
N ARG A 124 8.03 -17.35 -3.81
CA ARG A 124 8.06 -18.44 -4.78
C ARG A 124 7.33 -19.63 -4.17
N ASN A 125 6.16 -19.99 -4.70
CA ASN A 125 5.47 -21.22 -4.32
C ASN A 125 6.21 -22.43 -4.91
N SER A 126 7.05 -23.08 -4.11
CA SER A 126 7.43 -24.48 -4.34
C SER A 126 6.53 -25.36 -3.47
N ARG A 127 5.66 -26.14 -4.13
CA ARG A 127 4.73 -27.10 -3.52
C ARG A 127 5.39 -27.87 -2.36
N ALA A 128 4.76 -27.85 -1.19
CA ALA A 128 4.87 -28.91 -0.20
C ALA A 128 3.49 -29.13 0.43
N ARG A 129 2.97 -30.35 0.25
CA ARG A 129 1.75 -30.85 0.90
C ARG A 129 2.03 -31.10 2.39
N ASP A 130 0.94 -31.13 3.14
CA ASP A 130 0.77 -31.57 4.53
C ASP A 130 1.19 -30.60 5.64
N SER A 131 0.21 -29.91 6.23
CA SER A 131 -0.21 -30.15 7.63
C SER A 131 -1.15 -29.07 8.17
N THR A 132 -2.09 -29.53 8.98
CA THR A 132 -3.23 -28.86 9.59
C THR A 132 -2.81 -27.84 10.66
N THR A 133 -2.86 -26.52 10.39
CA THR A 133 -2.96 -25.42 11.39
C THR A 133 -3.24 -24.09 10.65
N PRO A 134 -4.18 -23.22 11.08
CA PRO A 134 -4.35 -21.89 10.46
C PRO A 134 -3.20 -20.98 10.88
N SER A 135 -2.14 -20.96 10.08
CA SER A 135 -0.96 -20.13 10.30
C SER A 135 -1.12 -18.78 9.59
N THR A 136 -1.51 -17.75 10.34
CA THR A 136 -1.38 -16.33 9.96
C THR A 136 0.10 -15.91 9.94
N ARG A 137 0.90 -16.47 9.04
CA ARG A 137 2.31 -16.10 8.87
C ARG A 137 2.63 -15.85 7.40
N TRP A 138 2.23 -14.68 6.92
CA TRP A 138 2.74 -14.14 5.66
C TRP A 138 3.77 -13.02 5.87
N CYS A 139 4.08 -12.63 7.12
CA CYS A 139 4.98 -11.52 7.40
C CYS A 139 5.98 -11.69 8.58
N SER A 140 6.18 -12.88 9.15
CA SER A 140 7.05 -13.03 10.34
C SER A 140 8.12 -14.11 10.21
N ARG A 141 9.31 -13.70 9.73
CA ARG A 141 10.65 -14.08 10.25
C ARG A 141 11.76 -13.42 9.42
N ALA A 142 12.13 -12.20 9.78
CA ALA A 142 13.48 -11.70 9.55
C ALA A 142 14.24 -11.85 10.87
N THR A 143 14.99 -12.95 11.03
CA THR A 143 16.04 -13.01 12.06
C THR A 143 17.35 -13.33 11.35
N THR A 144 18.19 -12.31 11.36
CA THR A 144 19.60 -12.27 10.97
C THR A 144 20.32 -13.59 11.23
N ARG A 145 20.93 -14.17 10.19
CA ARG A 145 22.16 -14.94 10.37
C ARG A 145 23.25 -14.34 9.48
N ARG A 146 24.11 -13.55 10.14
CA ARG A 146 25.47 -13.27 9.67
C ARG A 146 26.21 -14.60 9.55
N ARG A 147 26.92 -14.78 8.44
CA ARG A 147 28.28 -15.33 8.43
C ARG A 147 29.10 -14.45 7.53
#